data_AF-A0AAV2RA25-F1
#
_entry.id   AF-A0AAV2RA25-F1
#
_cell.length_a   1.000
_cell.length_b   1.000
_cell.length_c   1.000
_cell.angle_alpha   90.00
_cell.angle_beta   90.00
_cell.angle_gamma   90.00
#
_symmetry.space_group_name_H-M   'P 1'
#
loop_
_entity.id
_entity.type
_entity.pdbx_description
1 polymer ?
#
loop_
_entity_poly.entity_id
_entity_poly.type
_entity_poly.pdbx_seq_one_letter_code
_entity_poly.pdbx_strand_id
1 'polypeptide(L)'
;MSRLGKIFSSSKGKGKKNAAPSAGEAIQKLRDTEEMLIKKQEYLETKIGKELDIAKKNGTKDKRAALQALKRKKRYEAQLRQIDGTLSTIELQRENLESANTNTHVLQSMGEAARALKQSQAGMNVDSVHDLMDDIAEVQELSEEIAGAISNPIAFGQDIDDDDLLAELEDLEQEALDEKLLETGTNTAAQLNLPDAPREKIPAHRKKVAEDDDLDELAAWAS
;
A
#
# COMPACT_ATOMS: atom_id res chain seq x y z
N MET A 1 -7.28 -66.41 -0.48
CA MET A 1 -6.67 -66.42 -1.82
C MET A 1 -7.27 -65.31 -2.66
N SER A 2 -6.40 -64.54 -3.31
CA SER A 2 -6.64 -63.27 -4.00
C SER A 2 -7.77 -63.28 -5.04
N ARG A 3 -8.60 -62.24 -5.01
CA ARG A 3 -9.26 -61.68 -6.19
C ARG A 3 -9.19 -60.17 -6.08
N LEU A 4 -8.22 -59.56 -6.76
CA LEU A 4 -8.18 -58.13 -7.13
C LEU A 4 -6.93 -57.91 -8.00
N GLY A 5 -6.95 -58.52 -9.18
CA GLY A 5 -5.97 -58.31 -10.23
C GLY A 5 -6.63 -57.63 -11.42
N LYS A 6 -5.96 -56.61 -11.93
CA LYS A 6 -6.10 -56.02 -13.29
C LYS A 6 -7.36 -55.20 -13.58
N ILE A 7 -7.40 -53.97 -13.08
CA ILE A 7 -7.91 -52.83 -13.86
C ILE A 7 -7.15 -51.56 -13.42
N PHE A 8 -5.96 -51.31 -13.99
CA PHE A 8 -5.41 -49.97 -14.26
C PHE A 8 -4.01 -50.11 -14.88
N SER A 9 -3.94 -50.70 -16.08
CA SER A 9 -2.77 -50.60 -16.95
C SER A 9 -3.24 -50.22 -18.35
N SER A 10 -3.44 -48.92 -18.59
CA SER A 10 -3.39 -48.28 -19.92
C SER A 10 -3.98 -46.87 -19.84
N SER A 11 -3.17 -45.91 -19.42
CA SER A 11 -3.22 -44.59 -20.06
C SER A 11 -1.80 -44.05 -20.08
N LYS A 12 -1.12 -44.35 -21.17
CA LYS A 12 0.15 -43.77 -21.58
C LYS A 12 -0.12 -42.31 -21.98
N GLY A 13 -0.41 -41.49 -20.98
CA GLY A 13 -0.46 -40.04 -21.08
C GLY A 13 0.97 -39.54 -21.17
N LYS A 14 1.36 -39.18 -22.39
CA LYS A 14 2.60 -38.52 -22.79
C LYS A 14 2.92 -37.40 -21.79
N GLY A 15 3.84 -37.67 -20.86
CA GLY A 15 4.33 -36.70 -19.89
C GLY A 15 4.97 -35.53 -20.63
N LYS A 16 4.21 -34.43 -20.75
CA LYS A 16 4.77 -33.11 -21.04
C LYS A 16 5.67 -32.83 -19.84
N LYS A 17 6.99 -32.96 -20.03
CA LYS A 17 7.98 -32.59 -19.02
C LYS A 17 7.61 -31.17 -18.60
N ASN A 18 7.24 -30.97 -17.34
CA ASN A 18 7.11 -29.64 -16.74
C ASN A 18 8.52 -29.04 -16.75
N ALA A 19 8.93 -28.46 -17.88
CA ALA A 19 10.07 -27.57 -17.90
C ALA A 19 9.73 -26.44 -16.91
N ALA A 20 10.69 -26.08 -16.06
CA ALA A 20 10.54 -24.91 -15.22
C ALA A 20 10.13 -23.73 -16.13
N PRO A 21 9.14 -22.92 -15.73
CA PRO A 21 8.72 -21.78 -16.54
C PRO A 21 9.95 -20.94 -16.86
N SER A 22 10.06 -20.50 -18.12
CA SER A 22 11.15 -19.59 -18.47
C SER A 22 11.04 -18.31 -17.62
N ALA A 23 12.16 -17.61 -17.39
CA ALA A 23 12.15 -16.34 -16.67
C ALA A 23 11.12 -15.37 -17.28
N GLY A 24 11.02 -15.31 -18.61
CA GLY A 24 10.01 -14.51 -19.31
C GLY A 24 8.56 -14.93 -19.04
N GLU A 25 8.26 -16.24 -19.01
CA GLU A 25 6.92 -16.74 -18.65
C GLU A 25 6.56 -16.45 -17.18
N ALA A 26 7.52 -16.52 -16.28
CA ALA A 26 7.32 -16.17 -14.87
C ALA A 26 7.07 -14.67 -14.69
N ILE A 27 7.86 -13.81 -15.35
CA ILE A 27 7.67 -12.35 -15.36
C ILE A 27 6.28 -11.99 -15.92
N GLN A 28 5.84 -12.62 -17.01
CA GLN A 28 4.52 -12.34 -17.57
C GLN A 28 3.39 -12.71 -16.60
N LYS A 29 3.47 -13.87 -15.94
CA LYS A 29 2.48 -14.27 -14.93
C LYS A 29 2.44 -13.32 -13.73
N LEU A 30 3.58 -12.79 -13.31
CA LEU A 30 3.64 -11.78 -12.24
C LEU A 30 2.91 -10.50 -12.68
N ARG A 31 3.12 -10.04 -13.92
CA ARG A 31 2.41 -8.88 -14.50
C ARG A 31 0.90 -9.11 -14.61
N ASP A 32 0.47 -10.29 -15.06
CA ASP A 32 -0.96 -10.63 -15.14
C ASP A 32 -1.61 -10.65 -13.74
N THR A 33 -0.86 -11.11 -12.73
CA THR A 33 -1.31 -11.14 -11.33
C THR A 33 -1.38 -9.73 -10.74
N GLU A 34 -0.39 -8.89 -11.02
CA GLU A 34 -0.34 -7.47 -10.66
C GLU A 34 -1.58 -6.73 -11.22
N GLU A 35 -1.89 -6.89 -12.51
CA GLU A 35 -3.08 -6.28 -13.12
C GLU A 35 -4.39 -6.75 -12.46
N MET A 36 -4.49 -8.04 -12.13
CA MET A 36 -5.65 -8.58 -11.42
C MET A 36 -5.80 -7.97 -10.01
N LEU A 37 -4.69 -7.82 -9.28
CA LEU A 37 -4.69 -7.24 -7.94
C LEU A 37 -5.04 -5.76 -7.97
N ILE A 38 -4.56 -4.99 -8.95
CA ILE A 38 -4.92 -3.58 -9.14
C ILE A 38 -6.44 -3.44 -9.37
N LYS A 39 -7.04 -4.24 -10.26
CA LYS A 39 -8.49 -4.24 -10.48
C LYS A 39 -9.28 -4.59 -9.22
N LYS A 40 -8.72 -5.49 -8.38
CA LYS A 40 -9.33 -5.87 -7.10
C LYS A 40 -9.25 -4.74 -6.07
N GLN A 41 -8.15 -4.00 -6.06
CA GLN A 41 -7.98 -2.80 -5.25
C GLN A 41 -9.02 -1.73 -5.62
N GLU A 42 -9.17 -1.37 -6.89
CA GLU A 42 -10.18 -0.40 -7.35
C GLU A 42 -11.61 -0.81 -6.94
N TYR A 43 -11.91 -2.11 -7.02
CA TYR A 43 -13.19 -2.66 -6.58
C TYR A 43 -13.40 -2.49 -5.06
N LEU A 44 -12.37 -2.75 -4.25
CA LEU A 44 -12.44 -2.60 -2.80
C LEU A 44 -12.55 -1.12 -2.40
N GLU A 45 -11.83 -0.21 -3.05
CA GLU A 45 -11.93 1.23 -2.83
C GLU A 45 -13.36 1.73 -3.11
N THR A 46 -13.97 1.26 -4.21
CA THR A 46 -15.38 1.55 -4.52
C THR A 46 -16.34 1.03 -3.44
N LYS A 47 -16.04 -0.13 -2.84
CA LYS A 47 -16.84 -0.71 -1.74
C LYS A 47 -16.67 0.07 -0.44
N ILE A 48 -15.45 0.49 -0.13
CA ILE A 48 -15.12 1.34 1.03
C ILE A 48 -15.91 2.64 0.97
N GLY A 49 -15.90 3.33 -0.18
CA GLY A 49 -16.68 4.56 -0.37
C GLY A 49 -18.19 4.36 -0.14
N LYS A 50 -18.75 3.27 -0.67
CA LYS A 50 -20.17 2.92 -0.46
C LYS A 50 -20.53 2.68 1.00
N GLU A 51 -19.70 1.95 1.75
CA GLU A 51 -19.97 1.71 3.17
C GLU A 51 -19.79 2.99 4.01
N LEU A 52 -18.85 3.86 3.64
CA LEU A 52 -18.68 5.18 4.25
C LEU A 52 -19.93 6.05 4.05
N ASP A 53 -20.49 6.09 2.84
CA ASP A 53 -21.74 6.82 2.56
C ASP A 53 -22.92 6.28 3.37
N ILE A 54 -23.00 4.96 3.55
CA ILE A 54 -24.03 4.31 4.36
C ILE A 54 -23.85 4.67 5.84
N ALA A 55 -22.60 4.70 6.34
CA ALA A 55 -22.31 5.11 7.71
C ALA A 55 -22.72 6.57 7.95
N LYS A 56 -22.29 7.50 7.09
CA LYS A 56 -22.64 8.93 7.17
C LYS A 56 -24.16 9.17 7.17
N LYS A 57 -24.90 8.47 6.30
CA LYS A 57 -26.37 8.59 6.20
C LYS A 57 -27.12 8.09 7.44
N ASN A 58 -26.57 7.07 8.11
CA ASN A 58 -27.23 6.41 9.24
C ASN A 58 -26.69 6.84 10.61
N GLY A 59 -25.54 7.51 10.71
CA GLY A 59 -24.93 7.89 11.99
C GLY A 59 -25.89 8.63 12.93
N THR A 60 -26.67 9.57 12.39
CA THR A 60 -27.65 10.36 13.18
C THR A 60 -29.02 9.69 13.38
N LYS A 61 -29.32 8.58 12.68
CA LYS A 61 -30.67 7.97 12.64
C LYS A 61 -30.70 6.55 13.20
N ASP A 62 -29.71 5.75 12.85
CA ASP A 62 -29.55 4.35 13.26
C ASP A 62 -28.06 4.05 13.47
N LYS A 63 -27.61 4.29 14.70
CA LYS A 63 -26.23 4.07 15.14
C LYS A 63 -25.79 2.61 14.96
N ARG A 64 -26.72 1.64 15.03
CA ARG A 64 -26.41 0.23 14.85
C ARG A 64 -26.13 -0.09 13.37
N ALA A 65 -26.93 0.46 12.46
CA ALA A 65 -26.68 0.31 11.03
C ALA A 65 -25.38 1.00 10.59
N ALA A 66 -25.06 2.17 11.17
CA ALA A 66 -23.80 2.88 10.93
C ALA A 66 -22.59 2.07 11.40
N LEU A 67 -22.62 1.52 12.62
CA LEU A 67 -21.56 0.65 13.14
C LEU A 67 -21.32 -0.59 12.27
N GLN A 68 -22.39 -1.22 11.77
CA GLN A 68 -22.25 -2.37 10.88
C GLN A 68 -21.61 -1.99 9.53
N ALA A 69 -21.92 -0.80 9.01
CA ALA A 69 -21.29 -0.30 7.79
C ALA A 69 -19.79 0.00 8.02
N LEU A 70 -19.43 0.61 9.15
CA LEU A 70 -18.03 0.84 9.52
C LEU A 70 -17.24 -0.45 9.71
N LYS A 71 -17.83 -1.48 10.35
CA LYS A 71 -17.20 -2.81 10.44
C LYS A 71 -16.94 -3.42 9.06
N ARG A 72 -17.87 -3.26 8.11
CA ARG A 72 -17.65 -3.71 6.71
C ARG A 72 -16.57 -2.90 6.01
N LYS A 73 -16.58 -1.56 6.16
CA LYS A 73 -15.53 -0.66 5.65
C LYS A 73 -14.15 -1.11 6.11
N LYS A 74 -13.95 -1.29 7.41
CA LYS A 74 -12.66 -1.69 8.00
C LYS A 74 -12.18 -3.06 7.51
N ARG A 75 -13.10 -4.00 7.31
CA ARG A 75 -12.78 -5.30 6.70
C ARG A 75 -12.31 -5.16 5.24
N TYR A 76 -12.86 -4.21 4.48
CA TYR A 76 -12.40 -3.93 3.12
C TYR A 76 -11.05 -3.20 3.13
N GLU A 77 -10.83 -2.27 4.04
CA GLU A 77 -9.54 -1.59 4.22
C GLU A 77 -8.42 -2.55 4.61
N ALA A 78 -8.70 -3.52 5.49
CA ALA A 78 -7.74 -4.55 5.84
C ALA A 78 -7.37 -5.43 4.62
N GLN A 79 -8.36 -5.78 3.79
CA GLN A 79 -8.11 -6.50 2.53
C GLN A 79 -7.30 -5.66 1.54
N LEU A 80 -7.57 -4.35 1.47
CA LEU A 80 -6.83 -3.42 0.62
C LEU A 80 -5.36 -3.36 1.03
N ARG A 81 -5.09 -3.15 2.33
CA ARG A 81 -3.72 -3.16 2.89
C ARG A 81 -2.98 -4.47 2.61
N GLN A 82 -3.67 -5.60 2.69
CA GLN A 82 -3.09 -6.90 2.35
C GLN A 82 -2.73 -6.99 0.86
N ILE A 83 -3.59 -6.48 -0.02
CA ILE A 83 -3.33 -6.42 -1.46
C ILE A 83 -2.14 -5.51 -1.76
N ASP A 84 -2.06 -4.33 -1.13
CA ASP A 84 -0.93 -3.40 -1.28
C ASP A 84 0.40 -4.09 -0.92
N GLY A 85 0.45 -4.77 0.23
CA GLY A 85 1.65 -5.53 0.64
C GLY A 85 1.99 -6.69 -0.31
N THR A 86 0.96 -7.33 -0.88
CA THR A 86 1.14 -8.39 -1.89
C THR A 86 1.66 -7.83 -3.20
N LEU A 87 1.15 -6.67 -3.64
CA LEU A 87 1.60 -5.96 -4.85
C LEU A 87 3.07 -5.58 -4.72
N SER A 88 3.48 -4.94 -3.62
CA SER A 88 4.90 -4.60 -3.39
C SER A 88 5.81 -5.83 -3.41
N THR A 89 5.32 -6.96 -2.88
CA THR A 89 6.07 -8.23 -2.92
C THR A 89 6.22 -8.75 -4.36
N ILE A 90 5.15 -8.68 -5.17
CA ILE A 90 5.16 -9.11 -6.58
C ILE A 90 6.07 -8.20 -7.42
N GLU A 91 6.02 -6.89 -7.21
CA GLU A 91 6.90 -5.92 -7.88
C GLU A 91 8.37 -6.22 -7.59
N LEU A 92 8.72 -6.42 -6.32
CA LEU A 92 10.08 -6.80 -5.91
C LEU A 92 10.51 -8.13 -6.54
N GLN A 93 9.63 -9.14 -6.56
CA GLN A 93 9.92 -10.42 -7.20
C GLN A 93 10.13 -10.30 -8.71
N ARG A 94 9.35 -9.44 -9.39
CA ARG A 94 9.49 -9.17 -10.81
C ARG A 94 10.83 -8.50 -11.12
N GLU A 95 11.19 -7.47 -10.36
CA GLU A 95 12.48 -6.77 -10.48
C GLU A 95 13.65 -7.73 -10.27
N ASN A 96 13.59 -8.56 -9.23
CA ASN A 96 14.62 -9.57 -8.95
C ASN A 96 14.76 -10.57 -10.10
N LEU A 97 13.65 -11.02 -10.71
CA LEU A 97 13.69 -11.93 -11.86
C LEU A 97 14.20 -11.25 -13.13
N GLU A 98 13.83 -9.99 -13.38
CA GLU A 98 14.34 -9.20 -14.51
C GLU A 98 15.86 -8.96 -14.38
N SER A 99 16.32 -8.65 -13.18
CA SER A 99 17.74 -8.52 -12.84
C SER A 99 18.49 -9.85 -13.02
N ALA A 100 17.96 -10.96 -12.47
CA ALA A 100 18.55 -12.28 -12.61
C ALA A 100 18.63 -12.74 -14.08
N ASN A 101 17.60 -12.45 -14.88
CA ASN A 101 17.60 -12.76 -16.31
C ASN A 101 18.67 -11.95 -17.06
N THR A 102 18.80 -10.66 -16.75
CA THR A 102 19.85 -9.79 -17.32
C THR A 102 21.25 -10.27 -16.93
N ASN A 103 21.48 -10.58 -15.65
CA ASN A 103 22.76 -11.11 -15.16
C ASN A 103 23.12 -12.45 -15.83
N THR A 104 22.14 -13.33 -16.02
CA THR A 104 22.34 -14.59 -16.76
C THR A 104 22.79 -14.32 -18.20
N HIS A 105 22.16 -13.36 -18.88
CA HIS A 105 22.57 -12.97 -20.24
C HIS A 105 23.98 -12.38 -20.27
N VAL A 106 24.34 -11.51 -19.32
CA VAL A 106 25.70 -10.96 -19.19
C VAL A 106 26.72 -12.06 -19.01
N LEU A 107 26.49 -12.99 -18.07
CA LEU A 107 27.38 -14.13 -17.83
C LEU A 107 27.51 -15.04 -19.07
N GLN A 108 26.41 -15.26 -19.80
CA GLN A 108 26.45 -16.01 -21.06
C GLN A 108 27.32 -15.30 -22.10
N SER A 109 27.15 -13.99 -22.30
CA SER A 109 27.96 -13.19 -23.22
C SER A 109 29.43 -13.14 -22.82
N MET A 110 29.72 -13.03 -21.53
CA MET A 110 31.09 -13.12 -21.00
C MET A 110 31.71 -14.49 -21.28
N GLY A 111 30.95 -15.57 -21.07
CA GLY A 111 31.40 -16.94 -21.38
C GLY A 111 31.65 -17.17 -22.89
N GLU A 112 30.82 -16.60 -23.76
CA GLU A 112 31.02 -16.64 -25.21
C GLU A 112 32.26 -15.82 -25.63
N ALA A 113 32.44 -14.62 -25.06
CA ALA A 113 33.63 -13.81 -25.28
C ALA A 113 34.91 -14.50 -24.80
N ALA A 114 34.90 -15.12 -23.62
CA ALA A 114 36.02 -15.90 -23.08
C ALA A 114 36.35 -17.10 -23.98
N ARG A 115 35.34 -17.79 -24.53
CA ARG A 115 35.55 -18.87 -25.51
C ARG A 115 36.14 -18.36 -26.82
N ALA A 116 35.69 -17.22 -27.31
CA ALA A 116 36.23 -16.60 -28.52
C ALA A 116 37.69 -16.13 -28.32
N LEU A 117 37.98 -15.51 -27.17
CA LEU A 117 39.36 -15.14 -26.77
C LEU A 117 40.24 -16.38 -26.64
N LYS A 118 39.76 -17.44 -25.98
CA LYS A 118 40.45 -18.73 -25.88
C LYS A 118 40.71 -19.34 -27.25
N GLN A 119 39.77 -19.27 -28.19
CA GLN A 119 39.96 -19.82 -29.52
C GLN A 119 40.95 -19.00 -30.35
N SER A 120 41.01 -17.68 -30.12
CA SER A 120 42.02 -16.78 -30.68
C SER A 120 43.40 -16.96 -30.03
N GLN A 121 43.46 -17.38 -28.75
CA GLN A 121 44.69 -17.60 -27.97
C GLN A 121 45.15 -19.07 -27.96
N ALA A 122 44.32 -20.02 -28.38
CA ALA A 122 44.65 -21.45 -28.49
C ALA A 122 45.75 -21.73 -29.54
N GLY A 123 46.22 -20.70 -30.25
CA GLY A 123 47.49 -20.70 -30.96
C GLY A 123 48.73 -20.51 -30.07
N MET A 124 48.60 -20.28 -28.75
CA MET A 124 49.67 -19.87 -27.82
C MET A 124 49.50 -20.47 -26.39
N ASN A 125 49.97 -21.71 -26.19
CA ASN A 125 50.56 -22.32 -24.97
C ASN A 125 49.83 -22.40 -23.58
N VAL A 126 50.42 -23.22 -22.70
CA VAL A 126 49.81 -24.14 -21.69
C VAL A 126 49.59 -23.57 -20.27
N ASP A 127 50.06 -22.37 -19.93
CA ASP A 127 49.93 -21.81 -18.57
C ASP A 127 48.49 -21.36 -18.20
N SER A 128 47.61 -21.16 -19.20
CA SER A 128 46.22 -20.66 -19.04
C SER A 128 45.21 -21.67 -18.46
N VAL A 129 45.68 -22.74 -17.82
CA VAL A 129 44.83 -23.76 -17.19
C VAL A 129 44.70 -23.52 -15.68
N HIS A 130 45.67 -22.84 -15.06
CA HIS A 130 45.62 -22.52 -13.64
C HIS A 130 44.68 -21.34 -13.35
N ASP A 131 44.75 -20.29 -14.15
CA ASP A 131 43.84 -19.14 -14.08
C ASP A 131 42.36 -19.56 -14.26
N LEU A 132 42.10 -20.60 -15.06
CA LEU A 132 40.76 -21.16 -15.25
C LEU A 132 40.18 -21.83 -13.99
N MET A 133 41.03 -22.39 -13.11
CA MET A 133 40.57 -23.01 -11.87
C MET A 133 40.21 -21.95 -10.82
N ASP A 134 40.91 -20.82 -10.83
CA ASP A 134 40.65 -19.70 -9.93
C ASP A 134 39.35 -18.96 -10.32
N ASP A 135 39.11 -18.72 -11.62
CA ASP A 135 37.87 -18.11 -12.11
C ASP A 135 36.60 -18.95 -11.84
N ILE A 136 36.74 -20.29 -11.77
CA ILE A 136 35.62 -21.20 -11.48
C ILE A 136 35.31 -21.25 -9.98
N ALA A 137 36.32 -21.09 -9.12
CA ALA A 137 36.15 -21.05 -7.68
C ALA A 137 35.43 -19.75 -7.24
N GLU A 138 35.77 -18.62 -7.86
CA GLU A 138 35.18 -17.31 -7.57
C GLU A 138 33.67 -17.24 -7.93
N VAL A 139 33.24 -17.98 -8.98
CA VAL A 139 31.83 -18.08 -9.38
C VAL A 139 30.98 -18.96 -8.43
N GLN A 140 31.59 -19.88 -7.68
CA GLN A 140 30.88 -20.74 -6.73
C GLN A 140 30.54 -20.00 -5.42
N GLU A 141 31.42 -19.13 -4.93
CA GLU A 141 31.25 -18.40 -3.67
C GLU A 141 30.15 -17.32 -3.77
N LEU A 142 30.11 -16.61 -4.91
CA LEU A 142 29.08 -15.59 -5.20
C LEU A 142 27.64 -16.16 -5.21
N SER A 143 27.49 -17.45 -5.49
CA SER A 143 26.17 -18.08 -5.57
C SER A 143 25.58 -18.47 -4.21
N GLU A 144 26.40 -18.65 -3.17
CA GLU A 144 25.96 -19.02 -1.82
C GLU A 144 25.53 -17.80 -0.98
N GLU A 145 26.16 -16.64 -1.21
CA GLU A 145 25.84 -15.38 -0.53
C GLU A 145 24.45 -14.84 -0.92
N ILE A 146 24.07 -14.98 -2.21
CA ILE A 146 22.76 -14.59 -2.74
C ILE A 146 21.62 -15.44 -2.15
N ALA A 147 21.91 -16.71 -1.81
CA ALA A 147 20.94 -17.61 -1.20
C ALA A 147 20.63 -17.26 0.27
N GLY A 148 21.56 -16.62 0.98
CA GLY A 148 21.38 -16.20 2.37
C GLY A 148 20.52 -14.94 2.53
N ALA A 149 20.72 -13.94 1.67
CA ALA A 149 20.16 -12.59 1.82
C ALA A 149 18.66 -12.47 1.51
N ILE A 150 18.07 -13.40 0.74
CA ILE A 150 16.67 -13.34 0.30
C ILE A 150 15.70 -13.98 1.31
N SER A 151 16.21 -14.64 2.36
CA SER A 151 15.45 -15.57 3.19
C SER A 151 14.59 -14.96 4.32
N ASN A 152 14.47 -13.64 4.47
CA ASN A 152 13.55 -13.11 5.48
C ASN A 152 13.04 -11.67 5.25
N PRO A 153 11.73 -11.51 4.99
CA PRO A 153 10.99 -10.50 5.75
C PRO A 153 9.60 -10.96 6.22
N ILE A 154 9.51 -11.17 7.54
CA ILE A 154 8.59 -10.56 8.51
C ILE A 154 7.10 -10.45 8.15
N ALA A 155 6.30 -11.23 8.90
CA ALA A 155 4.85 -11.24 8.94
C ALA A 155 4.25 -9.96 9.55
N PHE A 156 3.27 -9.37 8.86
CA PHE A 156 2.38 -8.34 9.43
C PHE A 156 0.97 -8.89 9.56
N GLY A 157 0.51 -9.02 10.80
CA GLY A 157 -0.89 -9.22 11.15
C GLY A 157 -1.24 -8.24 12.25
N GLN A 158 -2.26 -7.41 12.01
CA GLN A 158 -2.90 -6.63 13.07
C GLN A 158 -4.39 -6.92 13.06
N ASP A 159 -4.87 -7.34 14.22
CA ASP A 159 -6.29 -7.46 14.56
C ASP A 159 -6.89 -6.06 14.75
N ILE A 160 -8.16 -5.92 14.34
CA ILE A 160 -8.92 -4.67 14.43
C ILE A 160 -9.64 -4.64 15.77
N ASP A 161 -9.41 -3.58 16.57
CA ASP A 161 -10.08 -3.36 17.85
C ASP A 161 -11.43 -2.64 17.65
N ASP A 162 -12.45 -3.00 18.43
CA ASP A 162 -13.80 -2.45 18.36
C ASP A 162 -13.91 -1.05 19.02
N ASP A 163 -13.02 -0.72 19.96
CA ASP A 163 -13.00 0.60 20.61
C ASP A 163 -12.50 1.70 19.66
N ASP A 164 -11.53 1.37 18.79
CA ASP A 164 -11.06 2.26 17.72
C ASP A 164 -12.18 2.60 16.71
N LEU A 165 -13.12 1.67 16.49
CA LEU A 165 -14.25 1.89 15.59
C LEU A 165 -15.30 2.84 16.15
N LEU A 166 -15.45 2.87 17.48
CA LEU A 166 -16.37 3.78 18.15
C LEU A 166 -15.87 5.22 18.07
N ALA A 167 -14.57 5.43 18.25
CA ALA A 167 -13.95 6.75 18.09
C ALA A 167 -14.12 7.29 16.66
N GLU A 168 -13.83 6.48 15.63
CA GLU A 168 -13.99 6.89 14.23
C GLU A 168 -15.45 7.22 13.87
N LEU A 169 -16.42 6.54 14.50
CA LEU A 169 -17.84 6.86 14.29
C LEU A 169 -18.21 8.23 14.87
N GLU A 170 -17.69 8.57 16.06
CA GLU A 170 -17.96 9.86 16.70
C GLU A 170 -17.39 11.03 15.88
N ASP A 171 -16.17 10.87 15.36
CA ASP A 171 -15.55 11.85 14.47
C ASP A 171 -16.38 12.08 13.18
N LEU A 172 -16.84 10.99 12.54
CA LEU A 172 -17.69 11.08 11.34
C LEU A 172 -19.08 11.68 11.63
N GLU A 173 -19.64 11.43 12.82
CA GLU A 173 -20.89 12.06 13.27
C GLU A 173 -20.70 13.57 13.40
N GLN A 174 -19.58 14.02 13.98
CA GLN A 174 -19.25 15.43 14.14
C GLN A 174 -19.01 16.12 12.79
N GLU A 175 -18.21 15.52 11.89
CA GLU A 175 -17.98 16.05 10.54
C GLU A 175 -19.30 16.23 9.76
N ALA A 176 -20.21 15.27 9.84
CA ALA A 176 -21.51 15.34 9.16
C ALA A 176 -22.43 16.42 9.75
N LEU A 177 -22.36 16.66 11.07
CA LEU A 177 -23.10 17.74 11.72
C LEU A 177 -22.55 19.11 11.30
N ASP A 178 -21.23 19.25 11.25
CA ASP A 178 -20.55 20.48 10.85
C ASP A 178 -20.82 20.81 9.37
N GLU A 179 -20.79 19.82 8.47
CA GLU A 179 -21.17 19.97 7.06
C GLU A 179 -22.63 20.45 6.91
N LYS A 180 -23.55 19.85 7.67
CA LYS A 180 -24.97 20.25 7.67
C LYS A 180 -25.20 21.65 8.26
N LEU A 181 -24.40 22.05 9.24
CA LEU A 181 -24.40 23.42 9.79
C LEU A 181 -23.89 24.43 8.76
N LEU A 182 -22.87 24.08 7.98
CA LEU A 182 -22.38 24.91 6.86
C LEU A 182 -23.44 25.06 5.75
N GLU A 183 -24.11 23.97 5.37
CA GLU A 183 -25.21 24.01 4.39
C GLU A 183 -26.41 24.84 4.87
N THR A 184 -26.72 24.83 6.17
CA THR A 184 -27.85 25.61 6.72
C THR A 184 -27.50 27.08 7.00
N GLY A 185 -26.24 27.38 7.36
CA GLY A 185 -25.77 28.76 7.63
C GLY A 185 -25.71 29.65 6.40
N THR A 186 -25.54 29.09 5.20
CA THR A 186 -25.57 29.85 3.93
C THR A 186 -26.97 30.35 3.58
N ASN A 187 -28.03 29.70 4.07
CA ASN A 187 -29.42 30.11 3.81
C ASN A 187 -29.95 31.18 4.79
N THR A 188 -29.33 31.34 5.97
CA THR A 188 -29.78 32.33 6.98
C THR A 188 -29.08 33.69 6.87
N ALA A 189 -27.98 33.79 6.14
CA ALA A 189 -27.26 35.07 5.95
C ALA A 189 -27.95 36.04 4.98
N ALA A 190 -28.91 35.58 4.17
CA ALA A 190 -29.50 36.39 3.10
C ALA A 190 -30.73 37.24 3.49
N GLN A 191 -31.29 37.11 4.70
CA GLN A 191 -32.51 37.84 5.09
C GLN A 191 -32.52 38.29 6.56
N LEU A 192 -31.44 38.90 7.04
CA LEU A 192 -31.54 39.80 8.18
C LEU A 192 -31.95 41.19 7.67
N ASN A 193 -33.25 41.39 7.42
CA ASN A 193 -33.82 42.73 7.33
C ASN A 193 -33.82 43.35 8.72
N LEU A 194 -32.64 43.79 9.17
CA LEU A 194 -32.51 44.56 10.41
C LEU A 194 -33.17 45.93 10.21
N PRO A 195 -34.02 46.40 11.14
CA PRO A 195 -34.61 47.73 11.07
C PRO A 195 -33.52 48.80 11.12
N ASP A 196 -33.67 49.82 10.28
CA ASP A 196 -32.69 50.91 10.13
C ASP A 196 -32.55 51.65 11.48
N ALA A 197 -31.30 51.78 11.96
CA ALA A 197 -31.03 52.39 13.25
C ALA A 197 -31.32 53.91 13.22
N PRO A 198 -31.88 54.50 14.30
CA PRO A 198 -32.15 55.94 14.35
C PRO A 198 -30.88 56.78 14.12
N ARG A 199 -30.87 57.58 13.05
CA ARG A 199 -29.75 58.47 12.66
C ARG A 199 -29.79 59.82 13.36
N GLU A 200 -29.99 59.84 14.67
CA GLU A 200 -29.95 61.10 15.42
C GLU A 200 -28.50 61.40 15.85
N LYS A 201 -27.96 62.54 15.39
CA LYS A 201 -26.60 62.98 15.72
C LYS A 201 -26.52 63.38 17.19
N ILE A 202 -25.93 62.52 18.01
CA ILE A 202 -25.62 62.83 19.40
C ILE A 202 -24.41 63.81 19.43
N PRO A 203 -24.49 64.93 20.16
CA PRO A 203 -23.37 65.88 20.24
C PRO A 203 -22.17 65.25 20.96
N ALA A 204 -20.98 65.47 20.39
CA ALA A 204 -19.72 64.95 20.90
C ALA A 204 -19.39 65.53 22.29
N HIS A 205 -19.35 64.68 23.31
CA HIS A 205 -18.72 65.00 24.59
C HIS A 205 -17.46 64.15 24.75
N ARG A 206 -16.29 64.78 24.54
CA ARG A 206 -15.00 64.21 24.92
C ARG A 206 -14.92 64.20 26.45
N LYS A 207 -15.06 63.02 27.05
CA LYS A 207 -14.50 62.74 28.37
C LYS A 207 -13.32 61.79 28.18
N LYS A 208 -12.13 62.28 28.52
CA LYS A 208 -10.96 61.43 28.76
C LYS A 208 -11.06 60.87 30.19
N VAL A 209 -10.56 59.64 30.34
CA VAL A 209 -10.08 58.96 31.56
C VAL A 209 -11.12 58.30 32.46
N ALA A 210 -11.11 56.96 32.49
CA ALA A 210 -11.15 56.10 33.68
C ALA A 210 -11.07 54.59 33.27
N GLU A 211 -10.13 54.20 32.41
CA GLU A 211 -9.83 52.78 32.13
C GLU A 211 -8.36 52.41 32.44
N ASP A 212 -7.47 53.39 32.64
CA ASP A 212 -6.06 53.13 32.99
C ASP A 212 -5.84 52.84 34.50
N ASP A 213 -6.67 53.39 35.41
CA ASP A 213 -6.48 53.19 36.86
C ASP A 213 -6.74 51.73 37.29
N ASP A 214 -7.68 51.04 36.64
CA ASP A 214 -8.04 49.64 36.98
C ASP A 214 -6.96 48.63 36.55
N LEU A 215 -6.17 48.99 35.53
CA LEU A 215 -5.07 48.17 35.01
C LEU A 215 -3.80 48.29 35.86
N ASP A 216 -3.54 49.47 36.41
CA ASP A 216 -2.39 49.72 37.29
C ASP A 216 -2.56 49.06 38.68
N GLU A 217 -3.79 48.98 39.21
CA GLU A 217 -4.08 48.26 40.46
C GLU A 217 -3.84 46.74 40.33
N LEU A 218 -4.12 46.14 39.18
CA LEU A 218 -3.85 44.73 38.91
C LEU A 218 -2.35 44.41 38.80
N ALA A 219 -1.55 45.35 38.27
CA ALA A 219 -0.11 45.18 38.12
C ALA A 219 0.63 45.23 39.47
N ALA A 220 0.16 46.05 40.42
CA ALA A 220 0.78 46.18 41.74
C ALA A 220 0.55 44.99 42.67
N TRP A 221 -0.47 44.16 42.41
CA TRP A 221 -0.75 42.95 43.19
C TRP A 221 0.09 41.74 42.77
N ALA A 222 0.72 41.81 41.59
CA ALA A 222 1.53 40.74 41.03
C ALA A 222 3.05 40.87 41.29
N SER A 223 3.49 41.91 42.03
CA SER A 223 4.91 42.12 42.41
C SER A 223 5.17 41.86 43.90
#